data_AF-F1LGJ6-F1
#
_entry.id   AF-F1LGJ6-F1
#
_cell.length_a   1.000
_cell.length_b   1.000
_cell.length_c   1.000
_cell.angle_alpha   90.00
_cell.angle_beta   90.00
_cell.angle_gamma   90.00
#
_symmetry.space_group_name_H-M   'P 1'
#
loop_
_entity.id
_entity.type
_entity.pdbx_description
1 polymer ?
#
loop_
_entity_poly.entity_id
_entity_poly.type
_entity_poly.pdbx_seq_one_letter_code
_entity_poly.pdbx_strand_id
1 'polypeptide(L)'
;MIASGADIIFTAAGGVNNGVVEAAITQTKSNPSQPISVIGVDRDMYQDGVYDGDKSVILTSAVKNTGKAVFSAIQILKEGQTPPDVSYLNVADGYVGLPEQNPNLANEQALIDEAKASLQQA
;
A
#
# COMPACT_ATOMS: atom_id res chain seq x y z
N MET A 1 -14.97 -12.33 5.05
CA MET A 1 -13.58 -12.30 5.52
C MET A 1 -13.52 -12.03 7.01
N ILE A 2 -13.79 -10.79 7.47
CA ILE A 2 -13.82 -10.45 8.91
C ILE A 2 -14.73 -11.39 9.71
N ALA A 3 -15.99 -11.55 9.30
CA ALA A 3 -16.94 -12.47 9.95
C ALA A 3 -16.51 -13.95 9.90
N SER A 4 -15.59 -14.30 9.00
CA SER A 4 -15.01 -15.64 8.86
C SER A 4 -13.72 -15.79 9.68
N GLY A 5 -13.34 -14.78 10.47
CA GLY A 5 -12.16 -14.81 11.35
C GLY A 5 -10.86 -14.29 10.73
N ALA A 6 -10.90 -13.67 9.54
CA ALA A 6 -9.70 -13.03 9.00
C ALA A 6 -9.35 -11.78 9.82
N ASP A 7 -8.09 -11.67 10.21
CA ASP A 7 -7.49 -10.58 11.00
C ASP A 7 -6.67 -9.61 10.14
N ILE A 8 -6.09 -10.09 9.04
CA ILE A 8 -5.37 -9.28 8.04
C ILE A 8 -6.02 -9.45 6.66
N ILE A 9 -6.27 -8.34 5.96
CA ILE A 9 -6.88 -8.35 4.62
C ILE A 9 -6.03 -7.52 3.65
N PHE A 10 -5.54 -8.15 2.59
CA PHE A 10 -4.94 -7.44 1.46
C PHE A 10 -6.00 -7.14 0.40
N THR A 11 -6.17 -5.86 0.07
CA THR A 11 -7.25 -5.40 -0.80
C THR A 11 -6.71 -4.71 -2.05
N ALA A 12 -6.68 -5.43 -3.17
CA ALA A 12 -6.28 -4.91 -4.48
C ALA A 12 -7.51 -4.49 -5.32
N ALA A 13 -8.32 -3.57 -4.79
CA ALA A 13 -9.66 -3.28 -5.33
C ALA A 13 -9.90 -1.80 -5.73
N GLY A 14 -8.85 -0.99 -5.85
CA GLY A 14 -8.97 0.43 -6.16
C GLY A 14 -9.92 1.14 -5.17
N GLY A 15 -10.88 1.92 -5.67
CA GLY A 15 -11.83 2.66 -4.81
C GLY A 15 -12.71 1.79 -3.90
N VAL A 16 -12.88 0.50 -4.20
CA VAL A 16 -13.60 -0.43 -3.32
C VAL A 16 -12.85 -0.66 -2.00
N ASN A 17 -11.53 -0.44 -1.95
CA ASN A 17 -10.74 -0.51 -0.72
C ASN A 17 -11.32 0.35 0.40
N ASN A 18 -11.88 1.51 0.08
CA ASN A 18 -12.42 2.43 1.09
C ASN A 18 -13.50 1.76 1.95
N GLY A 19 -14.31 0.87 1.35
CA GLY A 19 -15.31 0.10 2.08
C GLY A 19 -14.70 -0.96 2.99
N VAL A 20 -13.57 -1.56 2.60
CA VAL A 20 -12.86 -2.53 3.46
C VAL A 20 -12.18 -1.83 4.62
N VAL A 21 -11.56 -0.68 4.38
CA VAL A 21 -10.96 0.16 5.44
C VAL A 21 -12.03 0.59 6.45
N GLU A 22 -13.18 1.08 6.00
CA GLU A 22 -14.29 1.45 6.89
C GLU A 22 -14.81 0.27 7.71
N ALA A 23 -14.93 -0.92 7.10
CA ALA A 23 -15.34 -2.13 7.80
C ALA A 23 -14.30 -2.56 8.86
N ALA A 24 -13.01 -2.45 8.54
CA ALA A 24 -11.92 -2.74 9.46
C ALA A 24 -11.87 -1.76 10.63
N ILE A 25 -12.06 -0.46 10.38
CA ILE A 25 -12.18 0.57 11.42
C ILE A 25 -13.35 0.26 12.34
N THR A 26 -14.54 0.02 11.76
CA THR A 26 -15.75 -0.30 12.52
C THR A 26 -15.53 -1.52 13.42
N GLN A 27 -15.02 -2.63 12.86
CA GLN A 27 -14.76 -3.85 13.63
C GLN A 27 -13.74 -3.61 14.75
N THR A 28 -12.63 -2.93 14.46
CA THR A 28 -11.55 -2.68 15.43
C THR A 28 -12.02 -1.80 16.59
N LYS A 29 -12.83 -0.77 16.31
CA LYS A 29 -13.40 0.09 17.35
C LYS A 29 -14.46 -0.63 18.19
N SER A 30 -15.30 -1.44 17.55
CA SER A 30 -16.39 -2.16 18.24
C SER A 30 -15.90 -3.39 19.01
N ASN A 31 -14.80 -4.00 18.59
CA ASN A 31 -14.19 -5.15 19.26
C ASN A 31 -12.66 -5.03 19.32
N PRO A 32 -12.11 -4.26 20.26
CA PRO A 32 -10.66 -4.06 20.37
C PRO A 32 -9.85 -5.33 20.65
N SER A 33 -10.50 -6.41 21.09
CA SER A 33 -9.85 -7.72 21.28
C SER A 33 -9.61 -8.49 19.98
N GLN A 34 -10.22 -8.06 18.88
CA GLN A 34 -10.09 -8.65 17.55
C GLN A 34 -9.90 -7.52 16.51
N PRO A 35 -8.76 -6.81 16.55
CA PRO A 35 -8.46 -5.75 15.61
C PRO A 35 -8.29 -6.31 14.20
N ILE A 36 -8.69 -5.52 13.20
CA ILE A 36 -8.50 -5.86 11.79
C ILE A 36 -7.42 -4.97 11.21
N SER A 37 -6.46 -5.60 10.55
CA SER A 37 -5.42 -4.95 9.78
C SER A 37 -5.71 -5.06 8.29
N VAL A 38 -5.40 -4.00 7.55
CA VAL A 38 -5.57 -3.93 6.10
C VAL A 38 -4.23 -3.61 5.45
N ILE A 39 -3.91 -4.32 4.37
CA ILE A 39 -2.82 -3.95 3.47
C ILE A 39 -3.45 -3.19 2.29
N GLY A 40 -3.13 -1.90 2.18
CA GLY A 40 -3.63 -1.02 1.12
C GLY A 40 -2.94 -1.27 -0.24
N VAL A 41 -3.39 -0.56 -1.29
CA VAL A 41 -2.75 -0.57 -2.63
C VAL A 41 -2.67 0.82 -3.24
N ASP A 42 -1.89 0.92 -4.31
CA ASP A 42 -1.70 2.09 -5.19
C ASP A 42 -0.93 3.24 -4.53
N ARG A 43 -1.39 3.71 -3.36
CA ARG A 43 -0.81 4.82 -2.61
C ARG A 43 -0.49 4.39 -1.18
N ASP A 44 0.22 5.23 -0.44
CA ASP A 44 0.27 5.10 1.01
C ASP A 44 -1.10 5.48 1.59
N MET A 45 -1.83 4.47 2.07
CA MET A 45 -3.18 4.63 2.60
C MET A 45 -3.20 4.82 4.13
N TYR A 46 -2.05 4.96 4.81
CA TYR A 46 -2.02 4.97 6.29
C TYR A 46 -3.04 5.94 6.90
N GLN A 47 -3.14 7.15 6.33
CA GLN A 47 -4.06 8.20 6.78
C GLN A 47 -5.53 7.84 6.54
N ASP A 48 -5.86 7.07 5.51
CA ASP A 48 -7.23 6.65 5.21
C ASP A 48 -7.78 5.68 6.27
N GLY A 49 -6.90 4.97 6.98
CA GLY A 49 -7.28 4.02 8.03
C GLY A 49 -7.22 4.55 9.45
N VAL A 50 -6.92 5.84 9.66
CA VAL A 50 -6.78 6.41 11.01
C VAL A 50 -8.13 6.42 11.75
N TYR A 51 -8.16 5.89 12.98
CA TYR A 51 -9.41 5.70 13.71
C TYR A 51 -9.43 6.15 15.18
N ASP A 52 -8.26 6.39 15.77
CA ASP A 52 -8.08 6.86 17.15
C ASP A 52 -6.71 7.52 17.32
N GLY A 53 -6.67 8.86 17.31
CA GLY A 53 -5.42 9.63 17.31
C GLY A 53 -4.59 9.28 16.07
N ASP A 54 -3.40 8.71 16.28
CA ASP A 54 -2.49 8.27 15.22
C ASP A 54 -2.61 6.78 14.87
N LYS A 55 -3.50 6.02 15.53
CA LYS A 55 -3.70 4.59 15.23
C LYS A 55 -4.43 4.44 13.92
N SER A 56 -3.90 3.58 13.05
CA SER A 56 -4.50 3.22 11.77
C SER A 56 -4.75 1.72 11.67
N VAL A 57 -5.82 1.32 10.98
CA VAL A 57 -6.03 -0.08 10.57
C VAL A 57 -5.13 -0.51 9.40
N ILE A 58 -4.46 0.44 8.72
CA ILE A 58 -3.55 0.12 7.61
C ILE A 58 -2.22 -0.39 8.17
N LEU A 59 -1.94 -1.68 8.00
CA LEU A 59 -0.67 -2.28 8.38
C LEU A 59 0.49 -1.73 7.54
N THR A 60 0.29 -1.70 6.23
CA THR A 60 1.18 -1.12 5.21
C THR A 60 0.39 -1.00 3.90
N SER A 61 1.02 -0.57 2.81
CA SER A 61 0.40 -0.53 1.47
C SER A 61 1.33 -1.11 0.41
N ALA A 62 0.80 -1.88 -0.53
CA ALA A 62 1.50 -2.21 -1.76
C ALA A 62 1.40 -1.00 -2.72
N VAL A 63 2.34 -0.07 -2.59
CA VAL A 63 2.39 1.17 -3.36
C VAL A 63 2.67 0.85 -4.82
N LYS A 64 1.91 1.50 -5.71
CA LYS A 64 2.11 1.47 -7.16
C LYS A 64 2.05 2.90 -7.68
N ASN A 65 3.22 3.47 -7.96
CA ASN A 65 3.40 4.87 -8.28
C ASN A 65 3.09 5.17 -9.77
N THR A 66 1.81 5.05 -10.12
CA THR A 66 1.30 5.37 -11.46
C THR A 66 1.55 6.84 -11.84
N GLY A 67 1.55 7.75 -10.87
CA GLY A 67 1.90 9.15 -11.09
C GLY A 67 3.34 9.31 -11.59
N LYS A 68 4.31 8.65 -10.95
CA LYS A 68 5.71 8.63 -11.43
C LYS A 68 5.81 8.03 -12.83
N ALA A 69 5.11 6.92 -13.09
CA ALA A 69 5.12 6.26 -14.40
C ALA A 69 4.66 7.21 -15.53
N VAL A 70 3.51 7.85 -15.35
CA VAL A 70 2.95 8.79 -16.32
C VAL A 70 3.85 10.03 -16.46
N PHE A 71 4.37 10.55 -15.35
CA PHE A 71 5.27 11.71 -15.39
C PHE A 71 6.55 11.41 -16.18
N SER A 72 7.18 10.25 -15.97
CA SER A 72 8.36 9.81 -16.73
C SER A 72 8.08 9.75 -18.23
N ALA A 73 6.95 9.17 -18.65
CA ALA A 73 6.58 9.11 -20.06
C ALA A 73 6.35 10.52 -20.67
N ILE A 74 5.73 11.42 -19.92
CA ILE A 74 5.53 12.82 -20.35
C ILE A 74 6.86 13.56 -20.50
N GLN A 75 7.84 13.33 -19.61
CA GLN A 75 9.16 13.96 -19.75
C GLN A 75 9.88 13.50 -21.03
N ILE A 76 9.86 12.20 -21.34
CA ILE A 76 10.44 11.67 -22.58
C ILE A 76 9.83 12.37 -23.81
N LEU A 77 8.50 12.49 -23.85
CA LEU A 77 7.78 13.19 -24.92
C LEU A 77 8.17 14.67 -25.00
N LYS A 78 8.28 15.35 -23.85
CA LYS A 78 8.68 16.75 -23.77
C LYS A 78 10.09 16.99 -24.30
N GLU A 79 10.98 16.01 -24.15
CA GLU A 79 12.34 16.02 -24.70
C GLU A 79 12.39 15.69 -26.20
N GLY A 80 11.23 15.49 -26.86
CA GLY A 80 11.13 15.16 -28.28
C GLY A 80 11.43 13.69 -28.59
N GLN A 81 11.49 12.84 -27.57
CA GLN A 81 11.70 11.40 -27.70
C GLN A 81 10.37 10.65 -27.60
N THR A 82 10.32 9.43 -28.13
CA THR A 82 9.14 8.55 -27.99
C THR A 82 9.38 7.55 -26.85
N PRO A 83 8.46 7.44 -25.87
CA PRO A 83 8.53 6.38 -24.87
C PRO A 83 8.57 4.99 -25.53
N PRO A 84 9.23 4.00 -24.91
CA PRO A 84 9.25 2.65 -25.46
C PRO A 84 7.85 2.03 -25.47
N ASP A 85 7.59 1.15 -26.44
CA ASP A 85 6.31 0.42 -26.57
C ASP A 85 5.98 -0.42 -25.32
N VAL A 86 7.02 -0.90 -24.62
CA VAL A 86 6.92 -1.63 -23.37
C VAL A 86 7.88 -1.03 -22.35
N SER A 87 7.38 -0.77 -21.15
CA SER A 87 8.18 -0.34 -19.99
C SER A 87 8.02 -1.33 -18.84
N TYR A 88 9.14 -1.73 -18.24
CA TYR A 88 9.16 -2.54 -17.03
C TYR A 88 9.43 -1.62 -15.84
N LEU A 89 8.46 -1.50 -14.94
CA LEU A 89 8.48 -0.58 -13.82
C LEU A 89 8.62 -1.36 -12.52
N ASN A 90 9.80 -1.29 -11.91
CA ASN A 90 10.19 -2.19 -10.82
C ASN A 90 10.36 -1.46 -9.48
N VAL A 91 10.73 -2.23 -8.45
CA VAL A 91 10.99 -1.71 -7.09
C VAL A 91 12.27 -0.91 -7.00
N ALA A 92 13.33 -1.29 -7.70
CA ALA A 92 14.60 -0.57 -7.69
C ALA A 92 14.44 0.89 -8.16
N ASP A 93 13.56 1.09 -9.14
CA ASP A 93 13.21 2.41 -9.68
C ASP A 93 12.07 3.09 -8.91
N GLY A 94 11.58 2.50 -7.81
CA GLY A 94 10.54 3.08 -6.94
C GLY A 94 9.18 3.25 -7.62
N TYR A 95 8.85 2.45 -8.64
CA TYR A 95 7.52 2.44 -9.25
C TYR A 95 6.53 1.55 -8.50
N VAL A 96 7.03 0.54 -7.80
CA VAL A 96 6.27 -0.31 -6.89
C VAL A 96 7.06 -0.50 -5.59
N GLY A 97 6.40 -0.78 -4.47
CA GLY A 97 7.08 -0.98 -3.20
C GLY A 97 6.18 -0.84 -1.98
N LEU A 98 6.80 -0.59 -0.83
CA LEU A 98 6.12 -0.19 0.40
C LEU A 98 6.26 1.33 0.61
N PRO A 99 5.42 1.96 1.46
CA PRO A 99 5.62 3.34 1.88
C PRO A 99 7.01 3.56 2.48
N GLU A 100 7.51 4.80 2.41
CA GLU A 100 8.78 5.17 3.03
C GLU A 100 8.75 4.97 4.55
N GLN A 101 7.60 5.26 5.16
CA GLN A 101 7.36 5.09 6.59
C GLN A 101 6.21 4.10 6.80
N ASN A 102 6.39 3.15 7.72
CA ASN A 102 5.36 2.16 8.06
C ASN A 102 5.13 2.19 9.57
N PRO A 103 4.33 3.13 10.10
CA PRO A 103 4.22 3.33 11.56
C PRO A 103 3.74 2.08 12.31
N ASN A 104 2.81 1.32 11.73
CA ASN A 104 2.32 0.06 12.29
C ASN A 104 3.32 -1.11 12.23
N LEU A 105 4.46 -0.91 11.56
CA LEU A 105 5.58 -1.85 11.46
C LEU A 105 6.89 -1.22 11.94
N ALA A 106 6.84 -0.12 12.73
CA ALA A 106 8.03 0.65 13.09
C ALA A 106 9.10 -0.16 13.86
N ASN A 107 8.68 -1.21 14.58
CA ASN A 107 9.58 -2.11 15.31
C ASN A 107 9.97 -3.36 14.50
N GLU A 108 9.45 -3.50 13.29
CA GLU A 108 9.56 -4.70 12.45
C GLU A 108 10.45 -4.46 11.23
N GLN A 109 11.55 -3.71 11.40
CA GLN A 109 12.42 -3.30 10.30
C GLN A 109 12.96 -4.49 9.49
N ALA A 110 13.29 -5.60 10.18
CA ALA A 110 13.75 -6.82 9.50
C ALA A 110 12.70 -7.40 8.54
N LEU A 111 11.41 -7.38 8.91
CA LEU A 111 10.32 -7.83 8.05
C LEU A 111 10.11 -6.88 6.86
N ILE A 112 10.24 -5.57 7.09
CA ILE A 112 10.16 -4.57 6.02
C ILE A 112 11.30 -4.79 5.00
N ASP A 113 12.51 -5.04 5.48
CA ASP A 113 13.69 -5.25 4.64
C ASP A 113 13.57 -6.57 3.85
N GLU A 114 13.10 -7.64 4.48
CA GLU A 114 12.80 -8.92 3.83
C GLU A 114 11.73 -8.78 2.73
N ALA A 115 10.65 -8.03 3.02
CA ALA A 115 9.61 -7.75 2.05
C ALA A 115 10.15 -6.96 0.85
N LYS A 116 10.97 -5.93 1.09
CA LYS A 116 11.62 -5.15 0.03
C LYS A 116 12.57 -6.01 -0.81
N ALA A 117 13.36 -6.88 -0.18
CA ALA A 117 14.25 -7.79 -0.89
C ALA A 117 13.47 -8.79 -1.75
N SER A 118 12.35 -9.32 -1.24
CA SER A 118 11.47 -10.24 -1.98
C SER A 118 10.86 -9.57 -3.21
N LEU A 119 10.44 -8.30 -3.10
CA LEU A 119 9.89 -7.55 -4.22
C LEU A 119 10.91 -7.24 -5.32
N GLN A 120 12.21 -7.22 -5.01
CA GLN A 120 13.27 -7.02 -6.01
C GLN A 120 13.53 -8.27 -6.85
N GLN A 121 13.06 -9.44 -6.40
CA GLN A 121 13.23 -10.72 -7.10
C GLN A 121 12.00 -11.10 -7.95
N ALA A 122 10.91 -10.32 -7.86
CA ALA A 122 9.66 -10.52 -8.58
C ALA A 122 9.64 -9.79 -9.93
#